data_AF-A0A522AKM3-F1
#
_entry.id   AF-A0A522AKM3-F1
#
_cell.length_a   1.000
_cell.length_b   1.000
_cell.length_c   1.000
_cell.angle_alpha   90.00
_cell.angle_beta   90.00
_cell.angle_gamma   90.00
#
_symmetry.space_group_name_H-M   'P 1'
#
loop_
_entity.id
_entity.type
_entity.pdbx_description
1 polymer ?
#
loop_
_entity_poly.entity_id
_entity_poly.type
_entity_poly.pdbx_seq_one_letter_code
_entity_poly.pdbx_strand_id
1 'polypeptide(L)'
;MTLPDPRAMDDATAAEERPIRPAAVEVVAALFVFGGLFGLTQLAFGDFVITGQLPAKGPILGVAAILYAASIALGISIRTGRAWLAALNLAVVFAVVYVAAFGKPVALALGLAHGVAAILLVRVRPWFAAMARWRDPGAAAGSAPGVPTQSSRRSEPRPARRGGRRRSSGRR
;
A
#
# COMPACT_ATOMS: atom_id res chain seq x y z
N MET A 1 6.64 51.23 1.36
CA MET A 1 6.02 50.26 2.28
C MET A 1 5.17 49.33 1.43
N THR A 2 5.79 48.27 0.91
CA THR A 2 5.18 47.37 -0.08
C THR A 2 4.30 46.39 0.68
N LEU A 3 2.99 46.46 0.48
CA LEU A 3 2.04 45.49 1.03
C LEU A 3 2.41 44.09 0.49
N PRO A 4 2.51 43.06 1.35
CA PRO A 4 2.66 41.68 0.90
C PRO A 4 1.54 41.32 -0.08
N ASP A 5 1.90 40.67 -1.19
CA ASP A 5 0.96 40.21 -2.20
C ASP A 5 -0.01 39.17 -1.59
N PRO A 6 -1.33 39.42 -1.57
CA PRO A 6 -2.30 38.46 -1.02
C PRO A 6 -2.29 37.12 -1.78
N ARG A 7 -1.79 37.09 -3.02
CA ARG A 7 -1.67 35.84 -3.79
C ARG A 7 -0.52 34.95 -3.32
N ALA A 8 0.49 35.51 -2.66
CA ALA A 8 1.56 34.72 -2.05
C ALA A 8 1.09 33.97 -0.78
N MET A 9 -0.08 34.30 -0.23
CA MET A 9 -0.69 33.58 0.89
C MET A 9 -1.58 32.41 0.44
N ASP A 10 -2.15 32.43 -0.77
CA ASP A 10 -2.92 31.31 -1.32
C ASP A 10 -2.03 30.17 -1.85
N ASP A 11 -0.82 30.50 -2.31
CA ASP A 11 0.18 29.53 -2.77
C ASP A 11 0.94 28.83 -1.63
N ALA A 12 0.72 29.25 -0.38
CA ALA A 12 1.15 28.54 0.81
C ALA A 12 0.22 27.35 1.11
N THR A 13 0.35 26.29 0.31
CA THR A 13 0.17 24.91 0.78
C THR A 13 -1.18 24.63 1.44
N ALA A 14 -2.21 24.35 0.64
CA ALA A 14 -3.21 23.37 1.05
C ALA A 14 -2.47 22.03 1.22
N ALA A 15 -1.81 21.84 2.36
CA ALA A 15 -1.25 20.55 2.75
C ALA A 15 -2.42 19.59 2.78
N GLU A 16 -2.53 18.75 1.74
CA GLU A 16 -3.63 17.82 1.57
C GLU A 16 -3.77 17.02 2.87
N GLU A 17 -4.85 17.26 3.61
CA GLU A 17 -4.97 16.80 4.98
C GLU A 17 -5.08 15.28 4.98
N ARG A 18 -4.29 14.61 5.84
CA ARG A 18 -4.23 13.15 5.86
C ARG A 18 -5.62 12.58 6.14
N PRO A 19 -6.11 11.60 5.33
CA PRO A 19 -7.42 11.00 5.55
C PRO A 19 -7.57 10.43 6.97
N ILE A 20 -8.62 10.86 7.68
CA ILE A 20 -8.93 10.41 9.05
C ILE A 20 -9.11 8.88 9.05
N ARG A 21 -8.43 8.19 9.97
CA ARG A 21 -8.45 6.73 10.06
C ARG A 21 -9.74 6.23 10.72
N PRO A 22 -10.55 5.39 10.06
CA PRO A 22 -11.74 4.79 10.68
C PRO A 22 -11.38 3.81 11.79
N ALA A 23 -12.17 3.78 12.87
CA ALA A 23 -12.01 2.81 13.97
C ALA A 23 -12.06 1.35 13.50
N ALA A 24 -12.85 1.05 12.46
CA ALA A 24 -12.93 -0.27 11.85
C ALA A 24 -11.56 -0.78 11.33
N VAL A 25 -10.67 0.12 10.87
CA VAL A 25 -9.32 -0.27 10.44
C VAL A 25 -8.48 -0.74 11.62
N GLU A 26 -8.61 -0.10 12.79
CA GLU A 26 -7.90 -0.53 14.00
C GLU A 26 -8.42 -1.86 14.53
N VAL A 27 -9.73 -2.07 14.51
CA VAL A 27 -10.33 -3.35 14.91
C VAL A 27 -9.82 -4.49 14.01
N VAL A 28 -9.81 -4.28 12.69
CA VAL A 28 -9.28 -5.27 11.74
C VAL A 28 -7.78 -5.49 11.97
N ALA A 29 -7.00 -4.42 12.13
CA ALA A 29 -5.55 -4.53 12.41
C ALA A 29 -5.28 -5.32 13.69
N ALA A 30 -6.02 -5.03 14.76
CA ALA A 30 -5.93 -5.77 16.01
C ALA A 30 -6.29 -7.25 15.81
N LEU A 31 -7.32 -7.56 15.01
CA LEU A 31 -7.70 -8.94 14.72
C LEU A 31 -6.58 -9.71 13.99
N PHE A 32 -5.96 -9.10 12.97
CA PHE A 32 -4.86 -9.71 12.22
C PHE A 32 -3.63 -9.97 13.09
N VAL A 33 -3.26 -8.98 13.92
CA VAL A 33 -2.10 -9.09 14.83
C VAL A 33 -2.38 -10.12 15.92
N PHE A 34 -3.54 -10.04 16.58
CA PHE A 34 -3.92 -10.96 17.63
C PHE A 34 -4.11 -12.38 17.10
N GLY A 35 -4.80 -12.55 15.98
CA GLY A 35 -5.00 -13.85 15.34
C GLY A 35 -3.68 -14.49 14.92
N GLY A 36 -2.75 -13.71 14.35
CA GLY A 36 -1.42 -14.20 14.02
C GLY A 36 -0.59 -14.56 15.25
N LEU A 37 -0.59 -13.73 16.29
CA LEU A 37 0.09 -14.04 17.57
C LEU A 37 -0.49 -15.30 18.21
N PHE A 38 -1.82 -15.37 18.31
CA PHE A 38 -2.53 -16.53 18.85
C PHE A 38 -2.18 -17.80 18.07
N GLY A 39 -2.18 -17.74 16.74
CA GLY A 39 -1.79 -18.83 15.87
C GLY A 39 -0.33 -19.27 16.08
N LEU A 40 0.61 -18.33 16.20
CA LEU A 40 2.01 -18.62 16.52
C LEU A 40 2.15 -19.25 17.92
N THR A 41 1.43 -18.76 18.93
CA THR A 41 1.42 -19.34 20.27
C THR A 41 0.90 -20.77 20.25
N GLN A 42 -0.19 -21.04 19.52
CA GLN A 42 -0.68 -22.39 19.34
C GLN A 42 0.31 -23.28 18.58
N LEU A 43 1.02 -22.74 17.60
CA LEU A 43 2.04 -23.49 16.86
C LEU A 43 3.26 -23.83 17.72
N ALA A 44 3.67 -22.90 18.59
CA ALA A 44 4.83 -23.06 19.46
C ALA A 44 4.55 -23.94 20.69
N PHE A 45 3.36 -23.86 21.27
CA PHE A 45 3.03 -24.50 22.55
C PHE A 45 1.87 -25.49 22.48
N GLY A 46 1.01 -25.42 21.47
CA GLY A 46 -0.24 -26.19 21.41
C GLY A 46 -0.06 -27.70 21.35
N ASP A 47 0.86 -28.19 20.51
CA ASP A 47 1.14 -29.64 20.44
C ASP A 47 1.96 -30.13 21.64
N PHE A 48 2.87 -29.30 22.16
CA PHE A 48 3.70 -29.65 23.31
C PHE A 48 2.87 -29.83 24.59
N VAL A 49 1.90 -28.93 24.83
CA VAL A 49 1.04 -28.96 26.03
C VAL A 49 0.03 -30.11 25.99
N ILE A 50 -0.42 -30.52 24.82
CA ILE A 50 -1.47 -31.55 24.67
C ILE A 50 -0.86 -32.97 24.56
N THR A 51 0.32 -33.11 23.94
CA THR A 51 0.86 -34.44 23.60
C THR A 51 2.20 -34.78 24.26
N GLY A 52 2.89 -33.80 24.87
CA GLY A 52 4.23 -33.98 25.43
C GLY A 52 5.32 -34.29 24.39
N GLN A 53 4.96 -34.29 23.10
CA GLN A 53 5.88 -34.52 21.98
C GLN A 53 6.02 -33.23 21.17
N LEU A 54 7.21 -33.01 20.60
CA LEU A 54 7.37 -31.91 19.65
C LEU A 54 6.51 -32.18 18.41
N PRO A 55 5.80 -31.18 17.89
CA PRO A 55 4.92 -31.32 16.73
C PRO A 55 5.66 -31.98 15.56
N ALA A 56 5.00 -32.91 14.88
CA ALA A 56 5.54 -33.63 13.73
C ALA A 56 6.15 -32.64 12.72
N LYS A 57 7.48 -32.63 12.63
CA LYS A 57 8.30 -31.70 11.83
C LYS A 57 8.01 -31.88 10.33
N GLY A 58 6.95 -31.24 9.85
CA GLY A 58 6.54 -31.28 8.45
C GLY A 58 6.50 -29.88 7.80
N PRO A 59 6.53 -29.81 6.47
CA PRO A 59 6.43 -28.55 5.70
C PRO A 59 5.15 -27.74 6.04
N ILE A 60 4.11 -28.39 6.53
CA ILE A 60 2.85 -27.78 6.94
C ILE A 60 3.03 -26.78 8.10
N LEU A 61 3.93 -27.06 9.06
CA LEU A 61 4.26 -26.13 10.15
C LEU A 61 4.91 -24.85 9.62
N GLY A 62 5.81 -24.98 8.64
CA GLY A 62 6.46 -23.84 8.01
C GLY A 62 5.46 -22.93 7.31
N VAL A 63 4.50 -23.53 6.58
CA VAL A 63 3.42 -22.78 5.92
C VAL A 63 2.54 -22.07 6.95
N ALA A 64 2.13 -22.73 8.03
CA ALA A 64 1.34 -22.12 9.09
C ALA A 64 2.08 -20.95 9.76
N ALA A 65 3.36 -21.11 10.09
CA ALA A 65 4.20 -20.06 10.66
C ALA A 65 4.28 -18.83 9.73
N ILE A 66 4.50 -19.06 8.43
CA ILE A 66 4.54 -17.99 7.43
C ILE A 66 3.18 -17.28 7.35
N LEU A 67 2.06 -18.02 7.33
CA LEU A 67 0.73 -17.41 7.29
C LEU A 67 0.46 -16.52 8.51
N TYR A 68 0.83 -16.98 9.71
CA TYR A 68 0.63 -16.19 10.92
C TYR A 68 1.57 -14.98 10.99
N ALA A 69 2.82 -15.10 10.55
CA ALA A 69 3.73 -13.97 10.42
C ALA A 69 3.22 -12.95 9.39
N ALA A 70 2.72 -13.42 8.24
CA ALA A 70 2.10 -12.59 7.22
C ALA A 70 0.84 -11.88 7.75
N SER A 71 0.04 -12.56 8.59
CA SER A 71 -1.11 -11.96 9.27
C SER A 71 -0.70 -10.76 10.11
N ILE A 72 0.33 -10.90 10.95
CA ILE A 72 0.83 -9.81 11.79
C ILE A 72 1.35 -8.65 10.92
N ALA A 73 2.18 -8.97 9.92
CA ALA A 73 2.73 -7.98 9.00
C ALA A 73 1.64 -7.23 8.23
N LEU A 74 0.58 -7.91 7.81
CA LEU A 74 -0.58 -7.31 7.17
C LEU A 74 -1.36 -6.42 8.13
N GLY A 75 -1.59 -6.86 9.37
CA GLY A 75 -2.22 -6.04 10.41
C GLY A 75 -1.50 -4.72 10.66
N ILE A 76 -0.17 -4.73 10.66
CA ILE A 76 0.65 -3.52 10.73
C ILE A 76 0.53 -2.70 9.44
N SER A 77 0.58 -3.35 8.28
CA SER A 77 0.56 -2.69 6.96
C SER A 77 -0.77 -1.96 6.69
N ILE A 78 -1.91 -2.52 7.07
CA ILE A 78 -3.22 -1.89 6.84
C ILE A 78 -3.39 -0.58 7.60
N ARG A 79 -2.70 -0.39 8.74
CA ARG A 79 -2.65 0.91 9.45
C ARG A 79 -2.07 2.01 8.57
N THR A 80 -1.13 1.69 7.69
CA THR A 80 -0.55 2.66 6.74
C THR A 80 -1.43 2.90 5.50
N GLY A 81 -2.59 2.23 5.41
CA GLY A 81 -3.47 2.24 4.25
C GLY A 81 -2.91 1.42 3.07
N ARG A 82 -1.94 0.54 3.31
CA ARG A 82 -1.34 -0.32 2.27
C ARG A 82 -1.90 -1.74 2.36
N ALA A 83 -1.63 -2.55 1.33
CA ALA A 83 -1.90 -3.99 1.31
C ALA A 83 -3.38 -4.39 1.53
N TRP A 84 -4.34 -3.51 1.20
CA TRP A 84 -5.77 -3.75 1.37
C TRP A 84 -6.24 -5.07 0.73
N LEU A 85 -5.88 -5.32 -0.53
CA LEU A 85 -6.24 -6.55 -1.24
C LEU A 85 -5.62 -7.79 -0.60
N ALA A 86 -4.36 -7.72 -0.18
CA ALA A 86 -3.68 -8.84 0.47
C ALA A 86 -4.32 -9.16 1.83
N ALA A 87 -4.66 -8.13 2.62
CA ALA A 87 -5.38 -8.30 3.88
C ALA A 87 -6.77 -8.89 3.64
N LEU A 88 -7.52 -8.40 2.64
CA LEU A 88 -8.84 -8.94 2.32
C LEU A 88 -8.77 -10.42 1.94
N ASN A 89 -7.84 -10.79 1.04
CA ASN A 89 -7.65 -12.18 0.63
C ASN A 89 -7.26 -13.06 1.82
N LEU A 90 -6.33 -12.61 2.67
CA LEU A 90 -5.91 -13.39 3.83
C LEU A 90 -7.05 -13.55 4.85
N ALA A 91 -7.87 -12.51 5.08
CA ALA A 91 -9.05 -12.61 5.93
C ALA A 91 -10.03 -13.68 5.40
N VAL A 92 -10.28 -13.70 4.09
CA VAL A 92 -11.17 -14.68 3.46
C VAL A 92 -10.59 -16.09 3.60
N VAL A 93 -9.29 -16.27 3.34
CA VAL A 93 -8.61 -17.57 3.52
C VAL A 93 -8.76 -18.06 4.96
N PHE A 94 -8.49 -17.22 5.96
CA PHE A 94 -8.67 -17.61 7.36
C PHE A 94 -10.13 -17.91 7.70
N ALA A 95 -11.08 -17.12 7.22
CA ALA A 95 -12.50 -17.38 7.44
C ALA A 95 -12.90 -18.77 6.91
N VAL A 96 -12.52 -19.12 5.68
CA VAL A 96 -12.83 -20.43 5.09
C VAL A 96 -12.12 -21.56 5.84
N VAL A 97 -10.81 -21.44 6.10
CA VAL A 97 -10.02 -22.47 6.78
C VAL A 97 -10.57 -22.75 8.18
N TYR A 98 -10.90 -21.71 8.95
CA TYR A 98 -11.40 -21.88 10.31
C TYR A 98 -12.84 -22.37 10.37
N VAL A 99 -13.71 -21.96 9.44
CA VAL A 99 -15.09 -22.48 9.36
C VAL A 99 -15.10 -23.96 8.94
N ALA A 100 -14.17 -24.38 8.07
CA ALA A 100 -14.02 -25.78 7.69
C ALA A 100 -13.59 -26.68 8.86
N ALA A 101 -12.99 -26.12 9.92
CA ALA A 101 -12.70 -26.84 11.17
C ALA A 101 -13.94 -26.95 12.08
N PHE A 102 -15.07 -27.35 11.50
CA PHE A 102 -16.34 -27.50 12.19
C PHE A 102 -16.22 -28.52 13.33
N GLY A 103 -16.67 -28.15 14.53
CA GLY A 103 -16.52 -28.97 15.76
C GLY A 103 -15.55 -28.40 16.79
N LYS A 104 -14.78 -27.36 16.47
CA LYS A 104 -13.97 -26.61 17.44
C LYS A 104 -14.56 -25.20 17.65
N PRO A 105 -15.19 -24.90 18.81
CA PRO A 105 -15.85 -23.60 19.05
C PRO A 105 -14.92 -22.40 18.84
N VAL A 106 -13.67 -22.53 19.28
CA VAL A 106 -12.64 -21.49 19.12
C VAL A 106 -12.31 -21.24 17.64
N ALA A 107 -12.20 -22.31 16.83
CA ALA A 107 -11.95 -22.16 15.40
C ALA A 107 -13.13 -21.46 14.72
N LEU A 108 -14.37 -21.86 15.03
CA LEU A 108 -15.56 -21.22 14.46
C LEU A 108 -15.62 -19.73 14.81
N ALA A 109 -15.37 -19.36 16.07
CA ALA A 109 -15.33 -17.97 16.50
C ALA A 109 -14.26 -17.16 15.74
N LEU A 110 -13.07 -17.72 15.56
CA LEU A 110 -12.00 -17.08 14.77
C LEU A 110 -12.38 -16.95 13.29
N GLY A 111 -13.01 -17.97 12.71
CA GLY A 111 -13.48 -17.93 11.33
C GLY A 111 -14.53 -16.83 11.11
N LEU A 112 -15.50 -16.72 12.02
CA LEU A 112 -16.49 -15.65 12.00
C LEU A 112 -15.84 -14.27 12.17
N ALA A 113 -14.88 -14.13 13.10
CA ALA A 113 -14.19 -12.86 13.32
C ALA A 113 -13.42 -12.41 12.07
N HIS A 114 -12.75 -13.33 11.36
CA HIS A 114 -12.08 -13.03 10.09
C HIS A 114 -13.07 -12.73 8.97
N GLY A 115 -14.23 -13.40 8.94
CA GLY A 115 -15.32 -13.07 8.04
C GLY A 115 -15.83 -11.64 8.25
N VAL A 116 -16.04 -11.24 9.50
CA VAL A 116 -16.40 -9.85 9.87
C VAL A 116 -15.29 -8.88 9.44
N ALA A 117 -14.03 -9.22 9.67
CA ALA A 117 -12.91 -8.39 9.22
C ALA A 117 -12.87 -8.19 7.70
N ALA A 118 -13.15 -9.24 6.91
CA ALA A 118 -13.27 -9.14 5.46
C ALA A 118 -14.39 -8.17 5.06
N ILE A 119 -15.56 -8.26 5.69
CA ILE A 119 -16.69 -7.35 5.45
C ILE A 119 -16.29 -5.91 5.80
N LEU A 120 -15.67 -5.69 6.96
CA LEU A 120 -15.20 -4.36 7.38
C LEU A 120 -14.19 -3.79 6.39
N LEU A 121 -13.23 -4.60 5.92
CA LEU A 121 -12.24 -4.20 4.90
C LEU A 121 -12.89 -3.76 3.60
N VAL A 122 -13.97 -4.42 3.16
CA VAL A 122 -14.74 -3.99 1.99
C VAL A 122 -15.44 -2.65 2.26
N ARG A 123 -16.03 -2.47 3.44
CA ARG A 123 -16.71 -1.22 3.83
C ARG A 123 -15.76 -0.03 3.93
N VAL A 124 -14.53 -0.22 4.40
CA VAL A 124 -13.52 0.85 4.49
C VAL A 124 -12.68 1.02 3.23
N ARG A 125 -13.00 0.33 2.12
CA ARG A 125 -12.32 0.51 0.81
C ARG A 125 -12.15 1.98 0.39
N PRO A 126 -13.14 2.88 0.58
CA PRO A 126 -12.98 4.29 0.21
C PRO A 126 -11.82 4.99 0.94
N TRP A 127 -11.58 4.63 2.21
CA TRP A 127 -10.46 5.17 2.99
C TRP A 127 -9.11 4.74 2.42
N PHE A 128 -8.97 3.48 2.01
CA PHE A 128 -7.75 3.00 1.36
C PHE A 128 -7.47 3.71 0.03
N ALA A 129 -8.52 3.99 -0.75
CA ALA A 129 -8.39 4.77 -1.98
C ALA A 129 -7.98 6.22 -1.71
N ALA A 130 -8.56 6.87 -0.70
CA ALA A 130 -8.17 8.21 -0.28
C ALA A 130 -6.71 8.26 0.22
N MET A 131 -6.29 7.28 1.03
CA MET A 131 -4.91 7.14 1.49
C MET A 131 -3.92 6.89 0.34
N ALA A 132 -4.34 6.22 -0.73
CA ALA A 132 -3.50 6.03 -1.92
C ALA A 132 -3.28 7.35 -2.67
N ARG A 133 -4.34 8.15 -2.84
CA ARG A 133 -4.26 9.48 -3.48
C ARG A 133 -3.40 10.46 -2.69
N TRP A 134 -3.59 10.49 -1.37
CA TRP A 134 -2.80 11.34 -0.46
C TRP A 134 -1.29 11.02 -0.49
N ARG A 135 -0.92 9.75 -0.75
CA ARG A 135 0.49 9.35 -0.85
C ARG A 135 1.14 9.69 -2.18
N ASP A 136 0.38 9.64 -3.27
CA ASP A 136 0.88 9.90 -4.64
C ASP A 136 0.11 11.06 -5.31
N PRO A 137 0.20 12.30 -4.81
CA PRO A 137 -0.49 13.45 -5.39
C PRO A 137 -0.03 13.75 -6.83
N GLY A 138 1.21 13.37 -7.20
CA GLY A 138 1.77 13.57 -8.54
C GLY A 138 1.11 12.75 -9.65
N ALA A 139 0.47 11.62 -9.34
CA ALA A 139 -0.25 10.81 -10.34
C ALA A 139 -1.56 11.48 -10.82
N ALA A 140 -2.19 12.30 -9.97
CA ALA A 140 -3.36 13.09 -10.33
C ALA A 140 -2.98 14.35 -11.13
N ALA A 141 -1.86 14.99 -10.78
CA ALA A 141 -1.37 16.19 -11.47
C ALA A 141 -0.87 15.93 -12.92
N GLY A 142 -0.39 14.71 -13.22
CA GLY A 142 0.04 14.32 -14.57
C GLY A 142 -1.10 14.02 -15.55
N SER A 143 -2.36 14.05 -15.10
CA SER A 143 -3.55 13.74 -15.92
C SER A 143 -4.32 14.98 -16.35
N ALA A 144 -3.85 16.19 -16.01
CA ALA A 144 -4.42 17.42 -16.53
C ALA A 144 -4.18 17.48 -18.05
N PRO A 145 -5.23 17.47 -18.89
CA PRO A 145 -5.07 17.59 -20.33
C PRO A 145 -4.55 19.01 -20.62
N GLY A 146 -3.31 19.11 -21.11
CA GLY A 146 -2.87 20.33 -21.80
C GLY A 146 -1.82 21.19 -21.09
N VAL A 147 -0.83 20.62 -20.41
CA VAL A 147 0.47 21.30 -20.32
C VAL A 147 1.37 20.75 -21.42
N PRO A 148 1.47 21.40 -22.59
CA PRO A 148 2.42 20.98 -23.61
C PRO A 148 3.82 21.04 -23.02
N THR A 149 4.45 19.87 -22.96
CA THR A 149 5.87 19.68 -22.67
C THR A 149 6.69 20.69 -23.46
N GLN A 150 7.27 21.68 -22.77
CA GLN A 150 8.27 22.61 -23.30
C GLN A 150 9.58 21.91 -23.73
N SER A 151 9.61 20.58 -23.88
CA SER A 151 10.79 19.84 -24.32
C SER A 151 11.07 19.98 -25.82
N SER A 152 10.17 20.58 -26.62
CA SER A 152 10.36 20.72 -28.06
C SER A 152 10.99 22.06 -28.52
N ARG A 153 11.37 22.97 -27.60
CA ARG A 153 11.89 24.30 -27.96
C ARG A 153 13.42 24.47 -27.94
N ARG A 154 14.18 23.36 -27.91
CA ARG A 154 15.66 23.42 -27.89
C ARG A 154 16.34 22.54 -28.94
N SER A 155 15.82 22.57 -30.17
CA SER A 155 16.50 22.03 -31.34
C SER A 155 16.21 22.90 -32.55
N GLU A 156 16.36 24.21 -32.41
CA GLU A 156 16.39 25.12 -33.56
C GLU A 156 17.78 25.02 -34.19
N PRO A 157 17.91 24.55 -35.44
CA PRO A 157 19.19 24.45 -36.13
C PRO A 157 19.67 25.86 -36.44
N ARG A 158 20.77 26.27 -35.80
CA ARG A 158 21.46 27.53 -36.07
C ARG A 158 21.76 27.64 -37.58
N PRO A 159 21.24 28.64 -38.30
CA PRO A 159 21.45 28.76 -39.73
C PRO A 159 22.94 29.00 -40.03
N ALA A 160 23.47 28.19 -40.94
CA ALA A 160 24.84 28.27 -41.42
C ALA A 160 25.10 29.64 -42.06
N ARG A 161 25.99 30.40 -41.44
CA ARG A 161 26.45 31.71 -41.89
C ARG A 161 27.18 31.56 -43.23
N ARG A 162 26.49 31.93 -44.31
CA ARG A 162 26.97 32.00 -45.69
C ARG A 162 28.08 33.07 -45.79
N GLY A 163 29.34 32.65 -45.61
CA GLY A 163 30.52 33.47 -45.83
C GLY A 163 30.95 33.41 -47.29
N GLY A 164 30.59 34.44 -48.06
CA GLY A 164 31.00 34.58 -49.45
C GLY A 164 32.39 35.19 -49.64
N ARG A 165 33.02 34.77 -50.76
CA ARG A 165 33.97 35.50 -51.63
C ARG A 165 35.29 36.05 -51.07
N ARG A 166 36.39 35.62 -51.71
CA ARG A 166 37.38 36.46 -52.45
C ARG A 166 38.39 35.54 -53.18
N ARG A 167 38.24 35.29 -54.49
CA ARG A 167 39.05 35.82 -55.61
C ARG A 167 40.31 36.65 -55.29
N SER A 168 41.47 36.16 -55.74
CA SER A 168 42.60 36.87 -56.39
C SER A 168 43.72 35.83 -56.69
N SER A 169 43.97 35.40 -57.94
CA SER A 169 44.85 36.00 -58.97
C SER A 169 46.36 35.99 -58.66
N GLY A 170 47.15 35.37 -59.55
CA GLY A 170 48.60 35.58 -59.74
C GLY A 170 49.31 34.29 -60.20
N ARG A 171 49.68 34.09 -61.48
CA ARG A 171 50.93 34.56 -62.15
C ARG A 171 52.15 34.34 -61.23
N ARG A 172 53.14 33.52 -61.56
CA ARG A 172 53.84 33.31 -62.84
C ARG A 172 54.31 31.86 -62.97
#